data_AF-A0A931W0D2-F1
#
_entry.id   AF-A0A931W0D2-F1
#
_cell.length_a   1.000
_cell.length_b   1.000
_cell.length_c   1.000
_cell.angle_alpha   90.00
_cell.angle_beta   90.00
_cell.angle_gamma   90.00
#
_symmetry.space_group_name_H-M   'P 1'
#
loop_
_entity.id
_entity.type
_entity.pdbx_description
1 polymer ?
#
loop_
_entity_poly.entity_id
_entity_poly.type
_entity_poly.pdbx_seq_one_letter_code
_entity_poly.pdbx_strand_id
1 'polypeptide(L)' 'YLDIIRNLKPGLTQLIVHLGYDDAELQAITVDHPDFGSAWRQRDLDVITSPEFKKALEENHIVLVTWRDLKKLL' A
#
# COMPACT_ATOMS: atom_id res chain seq x y z
N TYR A 1 -8.78 0.09 -0.72
CA TYR A 1 -7.91 -0.59 0.27
C TYR A 1 -8.68 -1.41 1.30
N LEU A 2 -9.55 -0.83 2.14
CA LEU A 2 -10.23 -1.57 3.21
C LEU A 2 -11.08 -2.75 2.73
N ASP A 3 -11.69 -2.65 1.55
CA ASP A 3 -12.46 -3.77 0.98
C ASP A 3 -11.55 -4.92 0.55
N ILE A 4 -10.33 -4.65 0.11
CA ILE A 4 -9.34 -5.70 -0.17
C ILE A 4 -9.01 -6.42 1.13
N ILE A 5 -8.64 -5.66 2.17
CA ILE A 5 -8.29 -6.16 3.50
C ILE A 5 -9.40 -7.06 4.09
N ARG A 6 -10.66 -6.61 4.03
CA ARG A 6 -11.82 -7.35 4.55
C ARG A 6 -12.15 -8.64 3.79
N ASN A 7 -11.69 -8.76 2.54
CA ASN A 7 -12.05 -9.88 1.66
C ASN A 7 -10.89 -10.83 1.34
N LEU A 8 -9.70 -10.60 1.89
CA LEU A 8 -8.57 -11.51 1.72
C LEU A 8 -8.93 -12.93 2.18
N LYS A 9 -8.45 -13.92 1.43
CA LYS A 9 -8.57 -15.33 1.78
C LYS A 9 -7.31 -15.81 2.49
N PRO A 10 -7.39 -16.86 3.32
CA PRO A 10 -6.20 -17.45 3.94
C PRO A 10 -5.15 -17.82 2.89
N GLY A 11 -3.90 -17.42 3.13
CA GLY A 11 -2.79 -17.65 2.21
C GLY A 11 -1.77 -16.51 2.24
N LEU A 12 -0.82 -16.56 1.30
CA LEU A 12 0.14 -15.49 1.08
C LEU A 12 -0.38 -14.55 -0.01
N THR A 13 -0.55 -13.28 0.32
CA THR A 13 -0.97 -12.23 -0.63
C THR A 13 0.11 -11.16 -0.71
N GLN A 14 0.34 -10.63 -1.92
CA GLN A 14 1.20 -9.47 -2.15
C GLN A 14 0.34 -8.29 -2.61
N LEU A 15 0.41 -7.17 -1.88
CA LEU A 15 -0.13 -5.88 -2.30
C LEU A 15 1.04 -4.97 -2.67
N ILE A 16 1.02 -4.45 -3.90
CA ILE A 16 2.06 -3.54 -4.42
C ILE A 16 1.48 -2.14 -4.49
N VAL A 17 2.21 -1.16 -3.97
CA VAL A 17 1.83 0.25 -3.95
C VAL A 17 3.01 1.13 -4.37
N HIS A 18 2.73 2.29 -4.94
CA HIS A 18 3.74 3.29 -5.31
C HIS A 18 3.46 4.55 -4.50
N LEU A 19 4.19 4.72 -3.39
CA LEU A 19 3.99 5.84 -2.48
C LEU A 19 4.83 7.04 -2.91
N GLY A 20 4.34 8.26 -2.65
CA GLY A 20 5.07 9.48 -2.96
C GLY A 20 4.29 10.71 -2.51
N TYR A 21 5.00 11.81 -2.29
CA TYR A 21 4.38 13.06 -1.91
C TYR A 21 3.83 13.79 -3.14
N ASP A 22 2.67 14.43 -3.01
CA ASP A 22 2.15 15.31 -4.06
C ASP A 22 2.85 16.67 -4.05
N ASP A 23 4.15 16.64 -4.36
CA ASP A 23 5.03 17.81 -4.37
C ASP A 23 5.52 18.17 -5.77
N ALA A 24 6.22 19.30 -5.87
CA ALA A 24 6.69 19.83 -7.15
C ALA A 24 7.64 18.88 -7.90
N GLU A 25 8.45 18.09 -7.18
CA GLU A 25 9.36 17.14 -7.81
C GLU A 25 8.58 16.01 -8.45
N LEU A 26 7.66 15.38 -7.71
CA LEU A 26 6.88 14.27 -8.23
C LEU A 26 5.89 14.72 -9.31
N GLN A 27 5.32 15.92 -9.18
CA GLN A 27 4.48 16.53 -10.22
C GLN A 27 5.24 16.73 -11.53
N ALA A 28 6.48 17.25 -11.47
CA ALA A 28 7.29 17.52 -12.65
C ALA A 28 7.67 16.26 -13.44
N ILE A 29 7.80 15.09 -12.78
CA ILE A 29 8.08 13.83 -13.45
C ILE A 29 6.82 13.03 -13.82
N THR A 30 5.61 13.55 -13.54
CA THR A 30 4.33 12.86 -13.80
C THR A 30 3.33 13.66 -14.65
N VAL A 31 3.78 14.71 -15.34
CA VAL A 31 2.95 15.70 -16.05
C VAL A 31 1.86 15.10 -16.95
N ASP A 32 2.12 13.97 -17.62
CA ASP A 32 1.17 13.31 -18.53
C ASP A 32 0.64 11.95 -18.02
N HIS A 33 0.74 11.72 -16.71
CA HIS A 33 0.34 10.45 -16.08
C HIS A 33 -0.69 10.67 -14.95
N PRO A 34 -1.85 11.31 -15.21
CA PRO A 34 -2.81 11.65 -14.16
C PRO A 34 -3.38 10.40 -13.44
N ASP A 35 -3.50 9.28 -14.16
CA ASP A 35 -4.03 8.00 -13.65
C ASP A 35 -3.06 7.25 -12.73
N PHE A 36 -1.84 7.76 -12.52
CA PHE A 36 -0.89 7.22 -11.54
C PHE A 36 0.18 8.26 -11.17
N GLY A 37 -0.25 9.52 -11.17
CA GLY A 37 0.58 10.70 -10.95
C GLY A 37 0.80 11.00 -9.47
N SER A 38 1.43 12.13 -9.16
CA SER A 38 1.78 12.55 -7.80
C SER A 38 0.60 12.48 -6.82
N ALA A 39 -0.57 13.02 -7.20
CA ALA A 39 -1.76 13.03 -6.38
C ALA A 39 -2.31 11.62 -6.06
N TRP A 40 -2.18 10.67 -6.99
CA TRP A 40 -2.55 9.28 -6.70
C TRP A 40 -1.63 8.70 -5.64
N ARG A 41 -0.33 8.87 -5.80
CA ARG A 41 0.69 8.31 -4.90
C ARG A 41 0.59 8.88 -3.48
N GLN A 42 0.21 10.15 -3.35
CA GLN A 42 -0.09 10.75 -2.05
C GLN A 42 -1.32 10.12 -1.40
N ARG A 43 -2.41 9.90 -2.14
CA ARG A 43 -3.60 9.23 -1.60
C ARG A 43 -3.29 7.81 -1.14
N ASP A 44 -2.46 7.08 -1.87
CA ASP A 44 -2.00 5.75 -1.45
C ASP A 44 -1.16 5.85 -0.17
N LEU A 45 -0.25 6.81 -0.07
CA LEU A 45 0.56 7.05 1.13
C LEU A 45 -0.31 7.35 2.35
N ASP A 46 -1.28 8.26 2.20
CA ASP A 46 -2.19 8.67 3.27
C ASP A 46 -2.99 7.47 3.80
N VAL A 47 -3.49 6.61 2.91
CA VAL A 47 -4.26 5.42 3.32
C VAL A 47 -3.35 4.37 3.95
N ILE A 48 -2.22 4.01 3.34
CA ILE A 48 -1.36 2.93 3.84
C ILE A 48 -0.72 3.27 5.20
N THR A 49 -0.54 4.56 5.50
CA THR A 49 -0.03 5.03 6.79
C THR A 49 -1.11 5.39 7.81
N SER A 50 -2.39 5.27 7.44
CA SER A 50 -3.50 5.72 8.28
C SER A 50 -3.73 4.78 9.50
N PRO A 51 -4.19 5.33 10.64
CA PRO A 51 -4.61 4.51 11.78
C PRO A 51 -5.71 3.52 11.42
N GLU A 52 -6.63 3.88 10.53
CA GLU A 52 -7.74 3.04 10.08
C GLU A 52 -7.25 1.85 9.26
N PHE A 53 -6.28 2.04 8.38
CA PHE A 53 -5.69 0.94 7.61
C PHE A 53 -4.94 -0.01 8.53
N LYS A 54 -4.15 0.51 9.47
CA LYS A 54 -3.47 -0.30 10.49
C LYS A 54 -4.46 -1.13 11.31
N LYS A 55 -5.52 -0.49 11.81
CA LYS A 55 -6.58 -1.15 12.57
C LYS A 55 -7.28 -2.24 11.74
N ALA A 56 -7.52 -2.00 10.45
CA ALA A 56 -8.12 -3.00 9.58
C ALA A 56 -7.23 -4.24 9.40
N LEU A 57 -5.89 -4.10 9.34
CA LEU A 57 -4.98 -5.25 9.32
C LEU A 57 -5.11 -6.07 10.61
N GLU A 58 -5.14 -5.40 11.76
CA GLU A 58 -5.27 -6.04 13.08
C GLU A 58 -6.60 -6.78 13.23
N GLU A 59 -7.73 -6.11 12.93
CA GLU A 59 -9.09 -6.71 13.04
C GLU A 59 -9.31 -7.89 12.08
N ASN A 60 -8.64 -7.90 10.93
CA ASN A 60 -8.72 -8.99 9.95
C ASN A 60 -7.62 -10.05 10.14
N HIS A 61 -6.86 -9.99 11.24
CA HIS A 61 -5.80 -10.95 11.59
C HIS A 61 -4.74 -11.11 10.49
N ILE A 62 -4.42 -10.03 9.78
CA ILE A 62 -3.42 -10.04 8.72
C ILE A 62 -2.03 -9.89 9.34
N VAL A 63 -1.16 -10.84 9.03
CA VAL A 63 0.25 -10.80 9.44
C VAL A 63 1.08 -10.22 8.30
N LEU A 64 1.69 -9.06 8.53
CA LEU A 64 2.67 -8.50 7.60
C LEU A 64 3.96 -9.31 7.70
N VAL A 65 4.46 -9.75 6.54
CA VAL A 65 5.71 -10.50 6.43
C VAL A 65 6.69 -9.78 5.52
N THR A 66 7.97 -10.01 5.76
CA THR A 66 9.03 -9.48 4.90
C THR A 66 9.58 -10.56 3.98
N TRP A 67 10.26 -10.15 2.90
CA TRP A 67 11.04 -11.09 2.08
C TRP A 67 12.09 -11.86 2.88
N ARG A 68 12.59 -11.29 3.99
CA ARG A 68 13.54 -11.97 4.89
C ARG A 68 12.87 -13.12 5.64
N ASP A 69 11.59 -13.02 5.98
CA ASP A 69 10.86 -14.10 6.64
C ASP A 69 10.61 -15.25 5.69
N LEU A 70 10.24 -14.96 4.44
CA LEU A 70 10.09 -15.96 3.38
C LEU A 70 11.42 -16.66 3.07
N LYS A 71 12.53 -15.91 3.04
CA LYS A 71 13.86 -16.48 2.82
C LYS A 71 14.27 -17.52 3.86
N LYS A 72 13.77 -17.46 5.10
CA LYS A 72 14.08 -18.45 6.16
C LYS A 72 13.44 -19.83 5.88
N LEU A 73 12.50 -19.91 4.94
CA LEU A 73 11.79 -21.14 4.56
C LEU A 73 12.43 -21.85 3.36
N LEU A 74 13.46 -21.24 2.75
CA LEU A 74 14.23 -21.78 1.62
C LEU A 74 15.60 -22.27 2.13
#